data_AF-A0A820WCA0-F1
#
_entry.id   AF-A0A820WCA0-F1
#
_cell.length_a   1.000
_cell.length_b   1.000
_cell.length_c   1.000
_cell.angle_alpha   90.00
_cell.angle_beta   90.00
_cell.angle_gamma   90.00
#
_symmetry.space_group_name_H-M   'P 1'
#
loop_
_entity.id
_entity.type
_entity.pdbx_description
1 polymer ?
#
loop_
_entity_poly.entity_id
_entity_poly.type
_entity_poly.pdbx_seq_one_letter_code
_entity_poly.pdbx_strand_id
1 'polypeptide(L)'
;AINGPLQQRTNVLDLDFSRANTLPSDYDTDLESVWSNPNLFADGNDFSWETIEKNRNIYYQKQAANQICTEVEQTISLISSALNIHLNLDQSLTINTSSIFMSMETISVDSLSNKSVEQIGEARIQMPSNLQFSATNSSSLSVQSIMQPLASYGNSQSDLKTNLSRSMSLSILDQDKNEISIRTDFDNPIEIIIIRDSNFIIPPMALQNVTSFDSNPHN
;
A
#
# COMPACT_ATOMS: atom_id res chain seq x y z
N ALA A 1 48.75 35.13 41.75
CA ALA A 1 48.30 34.78 40.39
C ALA A 1 47.16 35.71 40.02
N ILE A 2 47.22 36.36 38.86
CA ILE A 2 46.22 37.33 38.42
C ILE A 2 45.05 36.55 37.80
N ASN A 3 44.02 36.25 38.59
CA ASN A 3 42.75 35.75 38.09
C ASN A 3 41.95 36.92 37.50
N GLY A 4 42.35 37.34 36.30
CA GLY A 4 41.71 38.44 35.58
C GLY A 4 40.60 37.95 34.63
N PRO A 5 39.62 38.79 34.28
CA PRO A 5 38.52 38.46 33.37
C PRO A 5 38.97 37.95 31.98
N LEU A 6 40.23 38.22 31.60
CA LEU A 6 40.85 37.69 30.37
C LEU A 6 41.05 36.16 30.40
N GLN A 7 41.28 35.54 31.56
CA GLN A 7 41.44 34.09 31.66
C GLN A 7 40.11 33.33 31.52
N GLN A 8 38.98 33.98 31.87
CA GLN A 8 37.64 33.41 31.65
C GLN A 8 37.22 33.46 30.18
N ARG A 9 37.80 34.37 29.38
CA ARG A 9 37.53 34.45 27.94
C ARG A 9 38.10 33.26 27.17
N THR A 10 39.23 32.70 27.61
CA THR A 10 39.83 31.52 26.97
C THR A 10 38.86 30.34 27.04
N ASN A 11 38.27 30.08 28.21
CA ASN A 11 37.30 29.00 28.35
C ASN A 11 36.06 29.19 27.48
N VAL A 12 35.57 30.43 27.33
CA VAL A 12 34.42 30.73 26.45
C VAL A 12 34.79 30.57 24.98
N LEU A 13 35.97 31.05 24.57
CA LEU A 13 36.47 30.91 23.19
C LEU A 13 36.74 29.45 22.81
N ASP A 14 37.30 28.66 23.72
CA ASP A 14 37.52 27.23 23.51
C ASP A 14 36.18 26.48 23.39
N LEU A 15 35.19 26.88 24.18
CA LEU A 15 33.84 26.31 24.14
C LEU A 15 33.11 26.67 22.85
N ASP A 16 33.23 27.92 22.40
CA ASP A 16 32.68 28.39 21.12
C ASP A 16 33.39 27.74 19.93
N PHE A 17 34.72 27.55 19.99
CA PHE A 17 35.49 26.81 18.99
C PHE A 17 35.07 25.34 18.92
N SER A 18 34.87 24.69 20.06
CA SER A 18 34.36 23.32 20.12
C SER A 18 32.97 23.23 19.51
N ARG A 19 32.05 24.15 19.88
CA ARG A 19 30.67 24.17 19.37
C ARG A 19 30.59 24.44 17.88
N ALA A 20 31.44 25.33 17.36
CA ALA A 20 31.47 25.67 15.94
C ALA A 20 32.01 24.53 15.06
N ASN A 21 32.83 23.63 15.62
CA ASN A 21 33.41 22.49 14.88
C ASN A 21 32.71 21.15 15.16
N THR A 22 31.80 21.09 16.13
CA THR A 22 30.92 19.94 16.31
C THR A 22 29.70 20.08 15.41
N LEU A 23 29.53 19.13 14.49
CA LEU A 23 28.29 19.00 13.72
C LEU A 23 27.11 18.81 14.70
N PRO A 24 25.99 19.55 14.52
CA PRO A 24 24.80 19.38 15.34
C PRO A 24 24.34 17.91 15.33
N SER A 25 23.92 17.37 16.47
CA SER A 25 23.45 15.97 16.57
C SER A 25 22.16 15.71 15.80
N ASP A 26 21.46 16.78 15.43
CA ASP A 26 20.27 16.84 14.59
C ASP A 26 20.58 17.14 13.11
N TYR A 27 21.87 17.26 12.73
CA TYR A 27 22.26 17.35 11.33
C TYR A 27 22.18 15.95 10.70
N ASP A 28 21.06 15.71 10.01
CA ASP A 28 20.81 14.46 9.30
C ASP A 28 21.78 14.32 8.13
N THR A 29 22.92 13.67 8.40
CA THR A 29 23.96 13.38 7.40
C THR A 29 23.51 12.35 6.35
N ASP A 30 22.34 11.73 6.54
CA ASP A 30 21.77 10.77 5.61
C ASP A 30 21.18 11.45 4.35
N LEU A 31 20.61 12.65 4.47
CA LEU A 31 20.07 13.45 3.38
C LEU A 31 21.19 13.88 2.41
N GLU A 32 22.28 14.43 2.96
CA GLU A 32 23.46 14.87 2.18
C GLU A 32 24.18 13.70 1.50
N SER A 33 24.16 12.51 2.11
CA SER A 33 24.76 11.27 1.60
C SER A 33 24.05 10.75 0.34
N VAL A 34 22.71 10.79 0.32
CA VAL A 34 21.91 10.39 -0.84
C VAL A 34 22.01 11.43 -1.95
N TRP A 35 22.06 12.73 -1.62
CA TRP A 35 22.11 13.83 -2.57
C TRP A 35 23.44 13.96 -3.31
N SER A 36 24.53 13.56 -2.64
CA SER A 36 25.89 13.66 -3.15
C SER A 36 26.38 12.40 -3.87
N ASN A 37 25.54 11.38 -4.00
CA ASN A 37 25.92 10.11 -4.62
C ASN A 37 25.47 10.05 -6.10
N PRO A 38 26.29 10.50 -7.07
CA PRO A 38 25.95 10.41 -8.48
C PRO A 38 25.75 8.97 -8.96
N ASN A 39 26.33 7.97 -8.27
CA ASN A 39 26.13 6.56 -8.61
C ASN A 39 24.68 6.09 -8.35
N LEU A 40 23.93 6.77 -7.48
CA LEU A 40 22.52 6.43 -7.21
C LEU A 40 21.61 6.82 -8.38
N PHE A 41 22.03 7.79 -9.20
CA PHE A 41 21.22 8.38 -10.26
C PHE A 41 21.83 8.19 -11.66
N ALA A 42 23.02 7.61 -11.76
CA ALA A 42 23.62 7.23 -13.04
C ALA A 42 22.85 6.06 -13.67
N ASP A 43 22.80 6.02 -15.00
CA ASP A 43 22.25 4.88 -15.75
C ASP A 43 23.39 4.07 -16.37
N GLY A 44 23.78 2.98 -15.70
CA GLY A 44 24.94 2.17 -16.08
C GLY A 44 26.25 2.99 -16.05
N ASN A 45 26.75 3.33 -17.24
CA ASN A 45 27.98 4.13 -17.41
C ASN A 45 27.69 5.59 -17.78
N ASP A 46 26.43 6.01 -17.86
CA ASP A 46 26.05 7.40 -18.18
C ASP A 46 25.96 8.25 -16.92
N PHE A 47 26.95 9.14 -16.77
CA PHE A 47 27.06 10.14 -15.71
C PHE A 47 26.82 11.57 -16.21
N SER A 48 26.16 11.72 -17.36
CA SER A 48 25.79 13.05 -17.85
C SER A 48 24.87 13.76 -16.84
N TRP A 49 25.04 15.07 -16.71
CA TRP A 49 24.23 15.88 -15.79
C TRP A 49 22.73 15.77 -16.07
N GLU A 50 22.35 15.64 -17.35
CA GLU A 50 20.96 15.46 -17.79
C GLU A 50 20.35 14.14 -17.28
N THR A 51 21.09 13.03 -17.39
CA THR A 51 20.65 11.72 -16.90
C THR A 51 20.56 11.69 -15.37
N ILE A 52 21.56 12.24 -14.69
CA ILE A 52 21.58 12.32 -13.22
C ILE A 52 20.41 13.16 -12.70
N GLU A 53 20.16 14.34 -13.28
CA GLU A 53 19.08 15.22 -12.85
C GLU A 53 17.69 14.61 -13.11
N LYS A 54 17.51 13.97 -14.27
CA LYS A 54 16.27 13.26 -14.62
C LYS A 54 16.01 12.10 -13.66
N ASN A 55 16.99 11.23 -13.42
CA ASN A 55 16.85 10.07 -12.55
C ASN A 55 16.66 10.48 -11.08
N ARG A 56 17.32 11.56 -10.65
CA ARG A 56 17.07 12.18 -9.35
C ARG A 56 15.62 12.63 -9.20
N ASN A 57 15.06 13.31 -10.22
CA ASN A 57 13.67 13.73 -10.20
C ASN A 57 12.71 12.52 -10.13
N ILE A 58 12.94 11.48 -10.93
CA ILE A 58 12.15 10.23 -10.90
C ILE A 58 12.22 9.58 -9.52
N TYR A 59 13.41 9.51 -8.93
CA TYR A 59 13.61 8.91 -7.60
C TYR A 59 12.77 9.62 -6.52
N TYR A 60 12.79 10.96 -6.49
CA TYR A 60 11.98 11.70 -5.52
C TYR A 60 10.49 11.63 -5.80
N GLN A 61 10.08 11.63 -7.08
CA GLN A 61 8.68 11.38 -7.44
C GLN A 61 8.22 10.02 -6.93
N LYS A 62 9.07 8.99 -7.05
CA LYS A 62 8.78 7.65 -6.51
C LYS A 62 8.71 7.64 -4.99
N GLN A 63 9.63 8.30 -4.28
CA GLN A 63 9.55 8.40 -2.82
C GLN A 63 8.28 9.12 -2.37
N ALA A 64 7.95 10.26 -2.98
CA ALA A 64 6.74 11.01 -2.67
C ALA A 64 5.48 10.18 -2.98
N ALA A 65 5.45 9.48 -4.11
CA ALA A 65 4.36 8.58 -4.45
C ALA A 65 4.21 7.43 -3.43
N ASN A 66 5.32 6.84 -2.97
CA ASN A 66 5.30 5.81 -1.94
C ASN A 66 4.75 6.36 -0.61
N GLN A 67 5.18 7.55 -0.20
CA GLN A 67 4.66 8.20 1.01
C GLN A 67 3.15 8.45 0.90
N ILE A 68 2.69 9.00 -0.23
CA ILE A 68 1.26 9.20 -0.50
C ILE A 68 0.50 7.88 -0.45
N CYS A 69 1.05 6.81 -1.02
CA CYS A 69 0.44 5.47 -0.98
C CYS A 69 0.23 5.00 0.47
N THR A 70 1.28 5.09 1.29
CA THR A 70 1.23 4.71 2.71
C THR A 70 0.18 5.52 3.48
N GLU A 71 0.14 6.84 3.30
CA GLU A 71 -0.83 7.71 3.98
C GLU A 71 -2.28 7.42 3.54
N VAL A 72 -2.49 7.10 2.27
CA VAL A 72 -3.80 6.70 1.73
C VAL A 72 -4.23 5.36 2.33
N GLU A 73 -3.35 4.37 2.41
CA GLU A 73 -3.64 3.07 3.04
C GLU A 73 -4.04 3.22 4.52
N GLN A 74 -3.31 4.05 5.28
CA GLN A 74 -3.65 4.36 6.67
C GLN A 74 -5.00 5.05 6.78
N THR A 75 -5.29 6.00 5.90
CA THR A 75 -6.57 6.71 5.87
C THR A 75 -7.73 5.75 5.59
N ILE A 76 -7.58 4.86 4.59
CA ILE A 76 -8.55 3.82 4.27
C ILE A 76 -8.77 2.89 5.46
N SER A 77 -7.70 2.48 6.15
CA SER A 77 -7.78 1.64 7.35
C SER A 77 -8.53 2.31 8.49
N LEU A 78 -8.25 3.60 8.76
CA LEU A 78 -8.96 4.39 9.77
C LEU A 78 -10.45 4.55 9.44
N ILE A 79 -10.77 4.89 8.19
CA ILE A 79 -12.16 5.02 7.72
C ILE A 79 -12.87 3.67 7.84
N SER A 80 -12.24 2.59 7.37
CA SER A 80 -12.79 1.23 7.46
C SER A 80 -13.08 0.86 8.91
N SER A 81 -12.12 1.09 9.80
CA SER A 81 -12.25 0.77 11.22
C SER A 81 -13.39 1.56 11.88
N ALA A 82 -13.51 2.86 11.58
CA ALA A 82 -14.55 3.71 12.12
C ALA A 82 -15.94 3.31 11.63
N LEU A 83 -16.07 2.96 10.35
CA LEU A 83 -17.33 2.55 9.75
C LEU A 83 -17.74 1.13 10.18
N ASN A 84 -16.78 0.22 10.32
CA ASN A 84 -17.05 -1.16 10.75
C ASN A 84 -17.64 -1.23 12.16
N ILE A 85 -17.23 -0.35 13.08
CA ILE A 85 -17.78 -0.28 14.46
C ILE A 85 -19.31 -0.06 14.45
N HIS A 86 -19.85 0.54 13.39
CA HIS A 86 -21.26 0.88 13.30
C HIS A 86 -22.09 -0.15 12.49
N LEU A 87 -21.46 -1.21 11.96
CA LEU A 87 -22.15 -2.26 11.20
C LEU A 87 -22.59 -3.41 12.12
N ASN A 88 -23.90 -3.53 12.31
CA ASN A 88 -24.49 -4.69 12.99
C ASN A 88 -24.56 -5.90 12.05
N LEU A 89 -24.92 -7.06 12.61
CA LEU A 89 -25.17 -8.28 11.83
C LEU A 89 -26.18 -8.05 10.70
N ASP A 90 -25.87 -8.59 9.53
CA ASP A 90 -26.58 -8.48 8.27
C ASP A 90 -26.74 -7.04 7.74
N GLN A 91 -25.92 -6.10 8.23
CA GLN A 91 -25.82 -4.76 7.68
C GLN A 91 -24.63 -4.66 6.72
N SER A 92 -24.87 -3.96 5.61
CA SER A 92 -23.85 -3.59 4.64
C SER A 92 -23.70 -2.08 4.54
N LEU A 93 -22.50 -1.65 4.19
CA LEU A 93 -22.17 -0.29 3.84
C LEU A 93 -21.40 -0.29 2.53
N THR A 94 -21.81 0.58 1.62
CA THR A 94 -21.12 0.81 0.36
C THR A 94 -20.70 2.26 0.24
N ILE A 95 -19.42 2.46 -0.06
CA ILE A 95 -18.84 3.76 -0.39
C ILE A 95 -18.51 3.73 -1.88
N ASN A 96 -19.12 4.63 -2.64
CA ASN A 96 -18.88 4.76 -4.07
C ASN A 96 -18.45 6.19 -4.38
N THR A 97 -17.15 6.37 -4.61
CA THR A 97 -16.55 7.64 -4.99
C THR A 97 -15.76 7.46 -6.28
N SER A 98 -15.28 8.56 -6.87
CA SER A 98 -14.43 8.53 -8.06
C SER A 98 -13.09 7.82 -7.82
N SER A 99 -12.63 7.77 -6.56
CA SER A 99 -11.30 7.30 -6.20
C SER A 99 -11.32 5.94 -5.52
N ILE A 100 -12.39 5.59 -4.83
CA ILE A 100 -12.53 4.32 -4.13
C ILE A 100 -13.98 3.82 -4.21
N PHE A 101 -14.11 2.55 -4.54
CA PHE A 101 -15.29 1.74 -4.26
C PHE A 101 -14.96 0.83 -3.08
N MET A 102 -15.80 0.81 -2.06
CA MET A 102 -15.64 -0.08 -0.91
C MET A 102 -16.99 -0.65 -0.53
N SER A 103 -17.05 -1.96 -0.34
CA SER A 103 -18.20 -2.67 0.22
C SER A 103 -17.78 -3.35 1.51
N MET A 104 -18.53 -3.13 2.59
CA MET A 104 -18.32 -3.73 3.90
C MET A 104 -19.62 -4.37 4.34
N GLU A 105 -19.56 -5.57 4.90
CA GLU A 105 -20.75 -6.25 5.40
C GLU A 105 -20.40 -7.11 6.61
N THR A 106 -21.19 -7.00 7.67
CA THR A 106 -21.08 -7.89 8.83
C THR A 106 -22.09 -9.02 8.66
N ILE A 107 -21.64 -10.25 8.51
CA ILE A 107 -22.50 -11.42 8.28
C ILE A 107 -22.31 -12.49 9.36
N SER A 108 -23.26 -13.40 9.48
CA SER A 108 -23.01 -14.65 10.20
C SER A 108 -21.95 -15.47 9.48
N VAL A 109 -21.12 -16.19 10.24
CA VAL A 109 -20.14 -17.14 9.72
C VAL A 109 -20.77 -18.14 8.74
N ASP A 110 -21.94 -18.65 9.08
CA ASP A 110 -22.65 -19.64 8.26
C ASP A 110 -23.12 -19.08 6.91
N SER A 111 -23.24 -17.76 6.80
CA SER A 111 -23.70 -17.05 5.60
C SER A 111 -22.57 -16.70 4.62
N LEU A 112 -21.31 -17.02 4.95
CA LEU A 112 -20.17 -16.72 4.07
C LEU A 112 -20.13 -17.64 2.85
N SER A 113 -20.52 -18.91 3.01
CA SER A 113 -20.61 -19.87 1.92
C SER A 113 -21.60 -19.41 0.85
N ASN A 114 -21.22 -19.51 -0.42
CA ASN A 114 -21.99 -19.00 -1.58
C ASN A 114 -22.30 -17.48 -1.56
N LYS A 115 -21.61 -16.70 -0.73
CA LYS A 115 -21.79 -15.24 -0.72
C LYS A 115 -21.32 -14.60 -2.03
N SER A 116 -22.14 -13.70 -2.59
CA SER A 116 -21.72 -12.76 -3.63
C SER A 116 -21.41 -11.40 -3.01
N VAL A 117 -20.26 -10.83 -3.34
CA VAL A 117 -19.88 -9.45 -3.01
C VAL A 117 -19.91 -8.63 -4.29
N GLU A 118 -20.92 -7.79 -4.43
CA GLU A 118 -21.10 -6.92 -5.60
C GLU A 118 -20.03 -5.83 -5.63
N GLN A 119 -19.55 -5.54 -6.84
CA GLN A 119 -18.58 -4.49 -7.14
C GLN A 119 -19.18 -3.48 -8.12
N ILE A 120 -18.46 -2.39 -8.37
CA ILE A 120 -18.87 -1.42 -9.39
C ILE A 120 -18.76 -2.04 -10.80
N GLY A 121 -19.73 -1.72 -11.67
CA GLY A 121 -19.70 -2.11 -13.09
C GLY A 121 -20.05 -3.58 -13.34
N GLU A 122 -21.02 -4.12 -12.60
CA GLU A 122 -21.50 -5.53 -12.70
C GLU A 122 -20.41 -6.58 -12.44
N ALA A 123 -19.28 -6.17 -11.88
CA ALA A 123 -18.30 -7.10 -11.35
C ALA A 123 -18.78 -7.64 -9.99
N ARG A 124 -18.41 -8.86 -9.65
CA ARG A 124 -18.70 -9.46 -8.34
C ARG A 124 -17.63 -10.47 -7.96
N ILE A 125 -17.44 -10.64 -6.66
CA ILE A 125 -16.62 -11.70 -6.09
C ILE A 125 -17.57 -12.75 -5.54
N GLN A 126 -17.49 -13.97 -6.05
CA GLN A 126 -18.33 -15.08 -5.64
C GLN A 126 -17.53 -16.04 -4.76
N MET A 127 -18.02 -16.25 -3.54
CA MET A 127 -17.52 -17.26 -2.64
C MET A 127 -18.01 -18.65 -3.05
N PRO A 128 -17.17 -19.69 -2.89
CA PRO A 128 -17.59 -21.06 -3.14
C PRO A 128 -18.61 -21.54 -2.11
N SER A 129 -19.29 -22.63 -2.45
CA SER A 129 -20.30 -23.27 -1.59
C SER A 129 -19.71 -23.98 -0.39
N ASN A 130 -18.48 -24.49 -0.53
CA ASN A 130 -17.78 -25.24 0.50
C ASN A 130 -16.53 -24.47 0.91
N LEU A 131 -16.66 -23.60 1.91
CA LEU A 131 -15.54 -22.85 2.48
C LEU A 131 -15.04 -23.51 3.76
N GLN A 132 -13.72 -23.69 3.84
CA GLN A 132 -13.04 -24.03 5.09
C GLN A 132 -12.27 -22.81 5.58
N PHE A 133 -12.56 -22.36 6.79
CA PHE A 133 -11.88 -21.21 7.40
C PHE A 133 -11.62 -21.50 8.88
N SER A 134 -10.57 -20.92 9.44
CA SER A 134 -10.11 -21.16 10.80
C SER A 134 -10.80 -20.26 11.84
N ALA A 135 -12.10 -19.97 11.69
CA ALA A 135 -12.77 -19.05 12.59
C ALA A 135 -12.88 -19.64 13.99
N THR A 136 -12.28 -18.94 14.95
CA THR A 136 -12.34 -19.24 16.37
C THR A 136 -13.57 -18.57 16.97
N ASN A 137 -14.62 -19.33 17.26
CA ASN A 137 -15.77 -18.97 18.11
C ASN A 137 -16.57 -17.69 17.77
N SER A 138 -16.22 -16.94 16.72
CA SER A 138 -16.92 -15.73 16.31
C SER A 138 -18.25 -16.11 15.69
N SER A 139 -19.35 -15.51 16.15
CA SER A 139 -20.67 -15.69 15.54
C SER A 139 -20.84 -14.86 14.25
N SER A 140 -19.97 -13.88 14.06
CA SER A 140 -20.05 -12.91 12.96
C SER A 140 -18.69 -12.62 12.35
N LEU A 141 -18.68 -12.33 11.06
CA LEU A 141 -17.52 -11.97 10.26
C LEU A 141 -17.79 -10.64 9.57
N SER A 142 -16.73 -9.87 9.34
CA SER A 142 -16.79 -8.70 8.47
C SER A 142 -16.15 -9.04 7.12
N VAL A 143 -16.94 -8.97 6.05
CA VAL A 143 -16.48 -9.11 4.68
C VAL A 143 -16.26 -7.72 4.12
N GLN A 144 -15.02 -7.42 3.75
CA GLN A 144 -14.65 -6.15 3.16
C GLN A 144 -14.08 -6.39 1.76
N SER A 145 -14.55 -5.61 0.79
CA SER A 145 -13.92 -5.53 -0.52
C SER A 145 -13.68 -4.08 -0.91
N ILE A 146 -12.50 -3.81 -1.44
CA ILE A 146 -12.08 -2.48 -1.87
C ILE A 146 -11.62 -2.55 -3.31
N MET A 147 -12.04 -1.58 -4.10
CA MET A 147 -11.61 -1.41 -5.47
C MET A 147 -11.13 0.02 -5.69
N GLN A 148 -9.89 0.16 -6.15
CA GLN A 148 -9.23 1.46 -6.34
C GLN A 148 -8.47 1.49 -7.68
N PRO A 149 -8.32 2.65 -8.32
CA PRO A 149 -7.52 2.78 -9.54
C PRO A 149 -6.04 2.54 -9.21
N LEU A 150 -5.34 1.79 -10.07
CA LEU A 150 -3.87 1.79 -10.05
C LEU A 150 -3.41 3.09 -10.71
N ALA A 151 -2.55 3.85 -10.03
CA ALA A 151 -1.95 5.03 -10.63
C ALA A 151 -1.22 4.66 -11.94
N SER A 152 -1.40 5.50 -12.96
CA SER A 152 -0.68 5.41 -14.23
C SER A 152 0.79 5.73 -14.01
N TYR A 153 1.65 4.71 -13.89
CA TYR A 153 3.10 4.89 -13.93
C TYR A 153 3.60 4.56 -15.34
N GLY A 154 4.10 5.57 -16.07
CA GLY A 154 4.69 5.38 -17.40
C GLY A 154 4.89 6.69 -18.16
N ASN A 155 6.09 6.89 -18.70
CA ASN A 155 6.51 8.10 -19.40
C ASN A 155 6.42 7.96 -20.93
N SER A 156 5.51 7.13 -21.45
CA SER A 156 5.34 6.93 -22.88
C SER A 156 3.92 7.29 -23.31
N GLN A 157 3.82 8.11 -24.36
CA GLN A 157 2.55 8.43 -25.04
C GLN A 157 1.84 7.17 -25.60
N SER A 158 2.52 6.02 -25.63
CA SER A 158 2.01 4.72 -26.06
C SER A 158 1.51 3.80 -24.93
N ASP A 159 1.87 4.06 -23.66
CA ASP A 159 1.51 3.22 -22.49
C ASP A 159 0.37 3.81 -21.62
N LEU A 160 -0.30 4.86 -22.10
CA LEU A 160 -1.44 5.53 -21.45
C LEU A 160 -2.72 4.66 -21.32
N LYS A 161 -2.61 3.33 -21.35
CA LYS A 161 -3.74 2.40 -21.15
C LYS A 161 -4.10 2.17 -19.66
N THR A 162 -3.34 2.76 -18.74
CA THR A 162 -3.46 2.53 -17.29
C THR A 162 -4.62 3.28 -16.62
N ASN A 163 -5.29 4.20 -17.30
CA ASN A 163 -6.54 4.82 -16.82
C ASN A 163 -7.71 3.83 -16.61
N LEU A 164 -7.54 2.56 -16.98
CA LEU A 164 -8.51 1.48 -16.80
C LEU A 164 -8.09 0.44 -15.75
N SER A 165 -6.85 0.49 -15.26
CA SER A 165 -6.36 -0.51 -14.31
C SER A 165 -6.92 -0.24 -12.92
N ARG A 166 -7.58 -1.22 -12.34
CA ARG A 166 -8.11 -1.16 -10.98
C ARG A 166 -7.63 -2.36 -10.18
N SER A 167 -7.24 -2.14 -8.94
CA SER A 167 -6.91 -3.21 -7.99
C SER A 167 -8.17 -3.50 -7.23
N MET A 168 -8.42 -4.79 -7.01
CA MET A 168 -9.50 -5.27 -6.17
C MET A 168 -8.87 -6.06 -5.03
N SER A 169 -9.27 -5.76 -3.80
CA SER A 169 -8.94 -6.53 -2.62
C SER A 169 -10.20 -7.06 -1.96
N LEU A 170 -10.03 -8.18 -1.26
CA LEU A 170 -11.06 -8.84 -0.48
C LEU A 170 -10.40 -9.29 0.82
N SER A 171 -10.98 -8.89 1.93
CA SER A 171 -10.52 -9.25 3.27
C SER A 171 -11.70 -9.75 4.08
N ILE A 172 -11.47 -10.80 4.86
CA ILE A 172 -12.49 -11.40 5.74
C ILE A 172 -11.93 -11.34 7.13
N LEU A 173 -12.62 -10.61 8.01
CA LEU A 173 -12.13 -10.22 9.31
C LEU A 173 -12.99 -10.86 10.41
N ASP A 174 -12.34 -11.27 11.49
CA ASP A 174 -13.03 -11.67 12.72
C ASP A 174 -13.56 -10.43 13.49
N GLN A 175 -14.17 -10.68 14.67
CA GLN A 175 -14.70 -9.62 15.54
C GLN A 175 -13.60 -8.69 16.08
N ASP A 176 -12.37 -9.19 16.19
CA ASP A 176 -11.19 -8.46 16.64
C ASP A 176 -10.46 -7.77 15.47
N LYS A 177 -11.01 -7.82 14.25
CA LYS A 177 -10.48 -7.27 13.00
C LYS A 177 -9.20 -7.95 12.50
N ASN A 178 -8.94 -9.19 12.91
CA ASN A 178 -7.87 -9.98 12.35
C ASN A 178 -8.34 -10.68 11.08
N GLU A 179 -7.46 -10.75 10.08
CA GLU A 179 -7.74 -11.45 8.84
C GLU A 179 -7.84 -12.96 9.06
N ILE A 180 -8.93 -13.54 8.56
CA ILE A 180 -9.19 -14.98 8.62
C ILE A 180 -8.72 -15.61 7.32
N SER A 181 -7.80 -16.55 7.45
CA SER A 181 -7.36 -17.37 6.34
C SER A 181 -8.48 -18.30 5.85
N ILE A 182 -8.70 -18.27 4.54
CA ILE A 182 -9.70 -19.09 3.86
C ILE A 182 -8.97 -20.09 2.98
N ARG A 183 -9.40 -21.35 3.06
CA ARG A 183 -8.88 -22.42 2.22
C ARG A 183 -9.91 -22.79 1.17
N THR A 184 -9.49 -22.70 -0.08
CA THR A 184 -10.24 -23.16 -1.26
C THR A 184 -9.46 -24.26 -1.99
N ASP A 185 -10.14 -24.97 -2.88
CA ASP A 185 -9.53 -25.93 -3.80
C ASP A 185 -9.78 -25.51 -5.25
N PHE A 186 -9.21 -26.26 -6.19
CA PHE A 186 -9.37 -25.97 -7.62
C PHE A 186 -10.79 -26.21 -8.13
N ASP A 187 -11.56 -27.06 -7.44
CA ASP A 187 -12.93 -27.40 -7.82
C ASP A 187 -13.95 -26.38 -7.29
N ASN A 188 -13.58 -25.62 -6.24
CA ASN A 188 -14.39 -24.62 -5.57
C ASN A 188 -13.55 -23.35 -5.28
N PRO A 189 -13.10 -22.62 -6.31
CA PRO A 189 -12.31 -21.40 -6.12
C PRO A 189 -13.19 -20.22 -5.68
N ILE A 190 -12.54 -19.16 -5.19
CA ILE A 190 -13.16 -17.82 -5.17
C ILE A 190 -13.15 -17.30 -6.60
N GLU A 191 -14.31 -16.93 -7.12
CA GLU A 191 -14.45 -16.45 -8.49
C GLU A 191 -14.53 -14.94 -8.54
N ILE A 192 -13.79 -14.33 -9.47
CA ILE A 192 -13.94 -12.93 -9.83
C ILE A 192 -14.68 -12.90 -11.16
N ILE A 193 -15.92 -12.43 -11.12
CA ILE A 193 -16.79 -12.38 -12.28
C ILE A 193 -16.86 -10.93 -12.73
N ILE A 194 -16.41 -10.65 -13.96
CA ILE A 194 -16.50 -9.33 -14.59
C ILE A 194 -17.34 -9.50 -15.83
N ILE A 195 -18.55 -8.94 -15.83
CA ILE A 195 -19.43 -8.98 -17.00
C ILE A 195 -18.85 -8.04 -18.07
N ARG A 196 -18.85 -8.51 -19.32
CA ARG A 196 -18.24 -7.81 -20.45
C ARG A 196 -19.27 -7.54 -21.53
N ASP A 197 -19.08 -6.46 -22.28
CA ASP A 197 -19.78 -6.29 -23.54
C ASP A 197 -19.41 -7.45 -24.47
N SER A 198 -20.42 -8.17 -24.97
CA SER A 198 -20.23 -9.32 -25.87
C SER A 198 -19.54 -8.95 -27.18
N ASN A 199 -19.55 -7.66 -27.57
CA ASN A 199 -18.89 -7.17 -28.77
C ASN A 199 -17.41 -6.81 -28.56
N PHE A 200 -16.90 -6.87 -27.33
CA PHE A 200 -15.52 -6.50 -27.01
C PHE A 200 -14.55 -7.66 -27.30
N ILE A 201 -13.73 -7.52 -28.34
CA ILE A 201 -12.68 -8.49 -28.68
C ILE A 201 -11.51 -8.31 -27.71
N ILE A 202 -11.20 -9.37 -26.95
CA ILE A 202 -10.14 -9.35 -25.95
C ILE A 202 -8.81 -9.62 -26.65
N PRO A 203 -7.84 -8.69 -26.56
CA PRO A 203 -6.48 -8.98 -27.01
C PRO A 203 -5.87 -10.09 -26.14
N PRO A 204 -4.94 -10.90 -26.68
CA PRO A 204 -4.28 -11.94 -25.91
C PRO A 204 -3.67 -11.36 -24.62
N MET A 205 -4.06 -11.92 -23.48
CA MET A 205 -3.54 -11.50 -22.18
C MET A 205 -2.21 -12.21 -21.93
N ALA A 206 -1.19 -11.46 -21.48
CA ALA A 206 -0.01 -12.04 -20.89
C ALA A 206 -0.35 -12.45 -19.45
N LEU A 207 -0.65 -13.73 -19.24
CA LEU A 207 -0.86 -14.27 -17.90
C LEU A 207 0.49 -14.39 -17.20
N GLN A 208 0.68 -13.65 -16.11
CA GLN A 208 1.80 -13.84 -15.21
C GLN A 208 1.26 -14.38 -13.88
N ASN A 209 1.56 -15.64 -13.59
CA ASN A 209 1.30 -16.21 -12.28
C ASN A 209 2.51 -15.92 -11.38
N VAL A 210 2.32 -15.07 -10.38
CA VAL A 210 3.35 -14.78 -9.37
C VAL A 210 2.85 -15.33 -8.03
N THR A 211 3.01 -16.63 -7.81
CA THR A 211 2.92 -17.22 -6.47
C THR A 211 4.29 -17.16 -5.80
N SER A 212 4.46 -16.28 -4.82
CA SER A 212 5.62 -16.34 -3.92
C SER A 212 5.40 -17.43 -2.89
N PHE A 213 6.06 -18.58 -3.03
CA PHE A 213 6.23 -19.49 -1.92
C PHE A 213 7.34 -18.91 -1.02
N ASP A 214 6.98 -18.46 0.18
CA ASP A 214 7.97 -18.10 1.18
C ASP A 214 8.64 -19.40 1.67
N SER A 215 9.73 -19.77 1.02
CA SER A 215 10.49 -20.98 1.30
C SER A 215 11.64 -20.71 2.28
N ASN A 216 11.43 -19.84 3.27
CA ASN A 216 12.36 -19.70 4.38
C ASN A 216 11.87 -20.51 5.58
N PRO A 217 12.47 -21.68 5.89
CA PRO A 217 12.31 -22.25 7.21
C PRO A 217 12.95 -21.29 8.22
N HIS A 218 12.15 -20.74 9.12
CA HIS A 218 12.66 -20.13 10.34
C HIS A 218 13.43 -21.22 11.11
N ASN A 219 14.76 -21.16 11.06
CA ASN A 219 15.66 -21.84 11.99
C ASN A 219 15.97 -20.90 13.17
#